data_AF-A0A822ILD0-F1
#
_entry.id   AF-A0A822ILD0-F1
#
_cell.length_a   1.000
_cell.length_b   1.000
_cell.length_c   1.000
_cell.angle_alpha   90.00
_cell.angle_beta   90.00
_cell.angle_gamma   90.00
#
_symmetry.space_group_name_H-M   'P 1'
#
loop_
_entity.id
_entity.type
_entity.pdbx_description
1 polymer ?
#
loop_
_entity_poly.entity_id
_entity_poly.type
_entity_poly.pdbx_seq_one_letter_code
_entity_poly.pdbx_strand_id
1 'polypeptide(L)'
;MQSKKMDSQINKDECRLNALSGAGFKIDITGINIAASRGLVWLKEQQPEAIKDISRSVQALTVWNESASTQIEKLLSLKKDGYWKTQTPLTDTARACIALCGSGKVQPETVRWIREQQRDDNWNNSEIDTAYALMALGECRIKNENGCNWLVSNYGKKWEHPGTTSLIITALSIQNKEKYRGFLSNRASWLLSKKEDGGWTYIATSNLVIQALILAGTKEEDITPSIKWLLGKQQENGSWKDIISTTLSLITLKMYLDKLNSISKK
;
A
#
# COMPACT_ATOMS: atom_id res chain seq x y z
N MET A 1 2.14 34.25 31.30
CA MET A 1 1.28 33.20 31.88
C MET A 1 0.88 32.09 30.88
N GLN A 2 1.20 32.23 29.58
CA GLN A 2 0.96 31.20 28.55
C GLN A 2 2.06 30.13 28.43
N SER A 3 3.34 30.46 28.70
CA SER A 3 4.45 29.50 28.56
C SER A 3 4.37 28.31 29.54
N LYS A 4 3.96 28.52 30.79
CA LYS A 4 3.82 27.44 31.79
C LYS A 4 2.73 26.41 31.47
N LYS A 5 1.72 26.75 30.65
CA LYS A 5 0.68 25.79 30.25
C LYS A 5 1.17 24.86 29.13
N MET A 6 1.97 25.38 28.20
CA MET A 6 2.50 24.62 27.06
C MET A 6 3.54 23.58 27.52
N ASP A 7 4.43 23.95 28.44
CA ASP A 7 5.41 23.03 29.05
C ASP A 7 4.73 21.92 29.88
N SER A 8 3.57 22.19 30.47
CA SER A 8 2.82 21.18 31.24
C SER A 8 2.05 20.17 30.36
N GLN A 9 1.77 20.56 29.11
CA GLN A 9 1.03 19.74 28.15
C GLN A 9 1.99 18.78 27.43
N ILE A 10 3.14 19.28 26.99
CA ILE A 10 4.21 18.50 26.35
C ILE A 10 4.72 17.40 27.30
N ASN A 11 4.90 17.73 28.57
CA ASN A 11 5.36 16.79 29.60
C ASN A 11 4.29 15.72 29.94
N LYS A 12 2.99 16.01 29.74
CA LYS A 12 1.91 15.03 29.90
C LYS A 12 1.80 14.07 28.72
N ASP A 13 2.09 14.55 27.51
CA ASP A 13 2.08 13.71 26.30
C ASP A 13 3.31 12.80 26.24
N GLU A 14 4.49 13.27 26.66
CA GLU A 14 5.68 12.42 26.83
C GLU A 14 5.50 11.38 27.95
N CYS A 15 4.85 11.75 29.07
CA CYS A 15 4.58 10.81 30.15
C CYS A 15 3.56 9.73 29.73
N ARG A 16 2.62 10.05 28.84
CA ARG A 16 1.71 9.06 28.22
C ARG A 16 2.40 8.14 27.22
N LEU A 17 3.39 8.63 26.48
CA LEU A 17 4.20 7.80 25.59
C LEU A 17 5.11 6.83 26.35
N ASN A 18 5.64 7.23 27.52
CA ASN A 18 6.54 6.40 28.34
C ASN A 18 5.81 5.43 29.29
N ALA A 19 4.56 5.71 29.67
CA ALA A 19 3.73 4.79 30.46
C ALA A 19 3.22 3.55 29.67
N LEU A 20 3.52 3.47 28.37
CA LEU A 20 3.08 2.37 27.49
C LEU A 20 4.00 1.14 27.52
N SER A 21 5.03 1.09 28.38
CA SER A 21 6.05 0.03 28.36
C SER A 21 5.73 -1.21 29.21
N GLY A 22 4.60 -1.29 29.90
CA GLY A 22 4.32 -2.38 30.84
C GLY A 22 2.87 -2.84 30.87
N ALA A 23 2.50 -3.74 29.96
CA ALA A 23 1.48 -4.80 30.08
C ALA A 23 0.83 -5.08 28.70
N GLY A 24 0.97 -6.30 28.20
CA GLY A 24 0.14 -6.88 27.11
C GLY A 24 -0.18 -5.94 25.95
N PHE A 25 0.83 -5.56 25.15
CA PHE A 25 0.72 -4.56 24.08
C PHE A 25 -0.28 -4.94 22.98
N LYS A 26 -1.55 -4.56 23.15
CA LYS A 26 -2.41 -4.26 22.00
C LYS A 26 -1.85 -3.01 21.31
N ILE A 27 -1.72 -3.04 19.98
CA ILE A 27 -1.50 -1.79 19.25
C ILE A 27 -2.71 -0.90 19.53
N ASP A 28 -2.44 0.29 20.04
CA ASP A 28 -3.48 1.27 20.34
C ASP A 28 -4.04 1.82 19.02
N ILE A 29 -5.31 1.51 18.74
CA ILE A 29 -6.06 2.06 17.61
C ILE A 29 -5.98 3.59 17.61
N THR A 30 -5.94 4.21 18.78
CA THR A 30 -5.78 5.66 18.96
C THR A 30 -4.45 6.13 18.38
N GLY A 31 -3.35 5.42 18.65
CA GLY A 31 -2.03 5.72 18.11
C GLY A 31 -1.98 5.65 16.58
N ILE A 32 -2.64 4.65 15.98
CA ILE A 32 -2.74 4.56 14.51
C ILE A 32 -3.51 5.76 13.95
N ASN A 33 -4.66 6.11 14.54
CA ASN A 33 -5.47 7.23 14.06
C ASN A 33 -4.74 8.58 14.18
N ILE A 34 -3.99 8.81 15.26
CA ILE A 34 -3.16 10.01 15.43
C ILE A 34 -2.07 10.06 14.36
N ALA A 35 -1.33 8.96 14.15
CA ALA A 35 -0.29 8.91 13.13
C ALA A 35 -0.85 9.14 11.73
N ALA A 36 -1.99 8.50 11.40
CA ALA A 36 -2.66 8.68 10.12
C ALA A 36 -3.12 10.13 9.91
N SER A 37 -3.72 10.76 10.92
CA SER A 37 -4.14 12.16 10.84
C SER A 37 -2.98 13.10 10.52
N ARG A 38 -1.84 12.96 11.21
CA ARG A 38 -0.62 13.75 10.93
C ARG A 38 -0.09 13.52 9.52
N GLY A 39 -0.08 12.28 9.04
CA GLY A 39 0.35 11.95 7.68
C GLY A 39 -0.58 12.50 6.60
N LEU A 40 -1.90 12.51 6.84
CA LEU A 40 -2.89 13.07 5.93
C LEU A 40 -2.79 14.58 5.82
N VAL A 41 -2.57 15.29 6.94
CA VAL A 41 -2.31 16.74 6.94
C VAL A 41 -1.09 17.04 6.08
N TRP A 42 0.03 16.37 6.35
CA TRP A 42 1.26 16.56 5.56
C TRP A 42 1.04 16.25 4.07
N LEU A 43 0.32 15.18 3.74
CA LEU A 43 0.06 14.76 2.35
C LEU A 43 -0.77 15.79 1.58
N LYS A 44 -1.76 16.43 2.23
CA LYS A 44 -2.64 17.43 1.60
C LYS A 44 -1.89 18.71 1.21
N GLU A 45 -0.75 18.99 1.84
CA GLU A 45 0.13 20.12 1.50
C GLU A 45 1.04 19.82 0.29
N GLN A 46 1.12 18.56 -0.15
CA GLN A 46 2.02 18.16 -1.24
C GLN A 46 1.41 18.42 -2.63
N GLN A 47 2.28 18.73 -3.59
CA GLN A 47 1.92 18.89 -5.00
C GLN A 47 2.65 17.87 -5.88
N PRO A 48 2.25 16.57 -5.85
CA PRO A 48 2.93 15.54 -6.64
C PRO A 48 2.78 15.78 -8.15
N GLU A 49 3.85 15.55 -8.92
CA GLU A 49 3.85 15.69 -10.38
C GLU A 49 3.94 14.37 -11.12
N ALA A 50 4.69 13.40 -10.58
CA ALA A 50 4.82 12.09 -11.20
C ALA A 50 3.54 11.26 -11.04
N ILE A 51 3.17 10.51 -12.08
CA ILE A 51 1.96 9.66 -12.08
C ILE A 51 1.95 8.68 -10.91
N LYS A 52 3.10 8.10 -10.57
CA LYS A 52 3.24 7.21 -9.40
C LYS A 52 2.86 7.90 -8.08
N ASP A 53 3.24 9.17 -7.90
CA ASP A 53 3.04 9.90 -6.65
C ASP A 53 1.59 10.36 -6.57
N ILE A 54 1.06 10.93 -7.65
CA ILE A 54 -0.35 11.33 -7.76
C ILE A 54 -1.27 10.13 -7.50
N SER A 55 -1.03 9.00 -8.17
CA SER A 55 -1.85 7.79 -8.03
C SER A 55 -1.84 7.25 -6.61
N ARG A 56 -0.68 7.27 -5.93
CA ARG A 56 -0.57 6.82 -4.55
C ARG A 56 -1.23 7.79 -3.57
N SER A 57 -1.16 9.10 -3.81
CA SER A 57 -1.91 10.09 -3.03
C SER A 57 -3.42 9.87 -3.14
N VAL A 58 -3.93 9.64 -4.35
CA VAL A 58 -5.37 9.32 -4.56
C VAL A 58 -5.77 8.09 -3.76
N GLN A 59 -4.98 7.00 -3.82
CA GLN A 59 -5.27 5.78 -3.04
C GLN A 59 -5.28 6.06 -1.54
N ALA A 60 -4.23 6.71 -1.02
CA ALA A 60 -4.10 6.99 0.41
C ALA A 60 -5.25 7.88 0.93
N LEU A 61 -5.60 8.95 0.21
CA LEU A 61 -6.73 9.81 0.60
C LEU A 61 -8.05 9.04 0.55
N THR A 62 -8.29 8.28 -0.52
CA THR A 62 -9.55 7.54 -0.71
C THR A 62 -9.80 6.52 0.39
N VAL A 63 -8.80 5.72 0.79
CA VAL A 63 -9.01 4.69 1.82
C VAL A 63 -9.30 5.27 3.21
N TRP A 64 -8.93 6.55 3.44
CA TRP A 64 -9.24 7.29 4.66
C TRP A 64 -10.50 8.16 4.54
N ASN A 65 -11.26 8.04 3.45
CA ASN A 65 -12.43 8.87 3.14
C ASN A 65 -12.13 10.37 3.08
N GLU A 66 -10.90 10.72 2.71
CA GLU A 66 -10.48 12.09 2.49
C GLU A 66 -10.69 12.51 1.03
N SER A 67 -10.93 13.79 0.78
CA SER A 67 -11.09 14.28 -0.59
C SER A 67 -9.78 14.12 -1.38
N ALA A 68 -9.87 13.44 -2.52
CA ALA A 68 -8.79 13.28 -3.49
C ALA A 68 -9.08 14.01 -4.81
N SER A 69 -10.07 14.91 -4.86
CA SER A 69 -10.57 15.53 -6.10
C SER A 69 -9.48 16.20 -6.91
N THR A 70 -8.65 17.03 -6.27
CA THR A 70 -7.54 17.75 -6.93
C THR A 70 -6.55 16.78 -7.59
N GLN A 71 -6.17 15.71 -6.89
CA GLN A 71 -5.23 14.72 -7.43
C GLN A 71 -5.88 13.86 -8.52
N ILE A 72 -7.17 13.54 -8.41
CA ILE A 72 -7.93 12.83 -9.44
C ILE A 72 -8.02 13.67 -10.71
N GLU A 73 -8.38 14.96 -10.60
CA GLU A 73 -8.46 15.89 -11.73
C GLU A 73 -7.09 16.04 -12.42
N LYS A 74 -6.02 16.20 -11.63
CA LYS A 74 -4.64 16.24 -12.15
C LYS A 74 -4.26 14.93 -12.84
N LEU A 75 -4.63 13.79 -12.27
CA LEU A 75 -4.33 12.49 -12.86
C LEU A 75 -5.04 12.34 -14.22
N LEU A 76 -6.33 12.69 -14.29
CA LEU A 76 -7.12 12.63 -15.52
C LEU A 76 -6.65 13.64 -16.58
N SER A 77 -6.21 14.83 -16.20
CA SER A 77 -5.72 15.83 -17.16
C SER A 77 -4.40 15.43 -17.83
N LEU A 78 -3.59 14.59 -17.19
CA LEU A 78 -2.35 14.04 -17.75
C LEU A 78 -2.57 12.79 -18.63
N LYS A 79 -3.81 12.30 -18.73
CA LYS A 79 -4.15 11.12 -19.49
C LYS A 79 -4.15 11.42 -20.99
N LYS A 80 -3.60 10.51 -21.79
CA LYS A 80 -3.68 10.52 -23.24
C LYS A 80 -4.45 9.29 -23.73
N ASP A 81 -5.64 9.49 -24.26
CA ASP A 81 -6.56 8.43 -24.68
C ASP A 81 -6.87 7.47 -23.51
N GLY A 82 -6.40 6.21 -23.59
CA GLY A 82 -6.55 5.20 -22.55
C GLY A 82 -5.45 5.18 -21.50
N TYR A 83 -4.32 5.88 -21.69
CA TYR A 83 -3.09 5.62 -20.93
C TYR A 83 -2.32 6.89 -20.54
N TRP A 84 -1.28 6.72 -19.72
CA TRP A 84 -0.37 7.80 -19.35
C TRP A 84 0.97 7.62 -20.07
N LYS A 85 1.34 8.58 -20.91
CA LYS A 85 2.58 8.56 -21.69
C LYS A 85 3.77 8.95 -20.82
N THR A 86 4.36 7.97 -20.15
CA THR A 86 5.57 8.13 -19.31
C THR A 86 6.72 7.26 -19.83
N GLN A 87 7.84 7.20 -19.09
CA GLN A 87 8.94 6.27 -19.38
C GLN A 87 8.57 4.80 -19.12
N THR A 88 7.60 4.57 -18.23
CA THR A 88 7.07 3.24 -17.88
C THR A 88 5.55 3.23 -18.05
N PRO A 89 5.04 3.37 -19.29
CA PRO A 89 3.64 3.69 -19.55
C PRO A 89 2.68 2.63 -19.03
N LEU A 90 3.06 1.34 -19.08
CA LEU A 90 2.22 0.28 -18.57
C LEU A 90 2.06 0.34 -17.05
N THR A 91 3.18 0.32 -16.31
CA THR A 91 3.19 0.40 -14.85
C THR A 91 2.46 1.65 -14.36
N ASP A 92 2.70 2.82 -14.96
CA ASP A 92 2.05 4.07 -14.52
C ASP A 92 0.56 4.10 -14.88
N THR A 93 0.17 3.57 -16.04
CA THR A 93 -1.26 3.42 -16.39
C THR A 93 -1.97 2.46 -15.43
N ALA A 94 -1.33 1.35 -15.05
CA ALA A 94 -1.87 0.41 -14.08
C ALA A 94 -2.02 1.06 -12.68
N ARG A 95 -1.03 1.84 -12.22
CA ARG A 95 -1.13 2.60 -10.96
C ARG A 95 -2.28 3.61 -10.97
N ALA A 96 -2.42 4.35 -12.07
CA ALA A 96 -3.52 5.29 -12.25
C ALA A 96 -4.87 4.57 -12.27
N CYS A 97 -4.96 3.43 -12.96
CA CYS A 97 -6.14 2.59 -13.01
C CYS A 97 -6.57 2.09 -11.61
N ILE A 98 -5.62 1.57 -10.82
CA ILE A 98 -5.87 1.14 -9.42
C ILE A 98 -6.45 2.30 -8.60
N ALA A 99 -5.81 3.47 -8.68
CA ALA A 99 -6.23 4.66 -7.92
C ALA A 99 -7.63 5.17 -8.33
N LEU A 100 -7.90 5.22 -9.63
CA LEU A 100 -9.19 5.66 -10.16
C LEU A 100 -10.28 4.62 -9.92
N CYS A 101 -9.96 3.33 -9.87
CA CYS A 101 -10.92 2.29 -9.56
C CYS A 101 -11.39 2.38 -8.10
N GLY A 102 -10.44 2.53 -7.16
CA GLY A 102 -10.75 2.71 -5.74
C GLY A 102 -11.60 3.95 -5.45
N SER A 103 -11.50 5.00 -6.27
CA SER A 103 -12.30 6.23 -6.14
C SER A 103 -13.57 6.24 -7.01
N GLY A 104 -13.85 5.17 -7.76
CA GLY A 104 -15.02 5.09 -8.65
C GLY A 104 -14.97 6.03 -9.86
N LYS A 105 -13.77 6.42 -10.30
CA LYS A 105 -13.51 7.36 -11.40
C LYS A 105 -12.75 6.73 -12.59
N VAL A 106 -12.51 5.42 -12.56
CA VAL A 106 -11.83 4.72 -13.66
C VAL A 106 -12.67 4.78 -14.94
N GLN A 107 -12.01 5.08 -16.06
CA GLN A 107 -12.65 5.14 -17.36
C GLN A 107 -12.44 3.81 -18.13
N PRO A 108 -13.46 3.27 -18.82
CA PRO A 108 -13.38 1.94 -19.46
C PRO A 108 -12.22 1.77 -20.45
N GLU A 109 -11.86 2.82 -21.17
CA GLU A 109 -10.76 2.81 -22.15
C GLU A 109 -9.39 2.57 -21.51
N THR A 110 -9.20 2.93 -20.24
CA THR A 110 -7.95 2.61 -19.51
C THR A 110 -7.82 1.14 -19.24
N VAL A 111 -8.91 0.53 -18.78
CA VAL A 111 -8.96 -0.91 -18.54
C VAL A 111 -8.79 -1.68 -19.85
N ARG A 112 -9.44 -1.21 -20.93
CA ARG A 112 -9.28 -1.76 -22.27
C ARG A 112 -7.83 -1.69 -22.74
N TRP A 113 -7.19 -0.53 -22.61
CA TRP A 113 -5.81 -0.35 -23.04
C TRP A 113 -4.86 -1.31 -22.32
N ILE A 114 -4.98 -1.47 -20.99
CA ILE A 114 -4.17 -2.45 -20.22
C ILE A 114 -4.36 -3.86 -20.79
N ARG A 115 -5.59 -4.29 -21.05
CA ARG A 115 -5.88 -5.62 -21.60
C ARG A 115 -5.25 -5.83 -22.98
N GLU A 116 -5.32 -4.82 -23.85
CA GLU A 116 -4.75 -4.87 -25.20
C GLU A 116 -3.23 -4.99 -25.22
N GLN A 117 -2.55 -4.63 -24.13
CA GLN A 117 -1.09 -4.79 -24.01
C GLN A 117 -0.65 -6.20 -23.61
N GLN A 118 -1.55 -7.11 -23.21
CA GLN A 118 -1.17 -8.46 -22.81
C GLN A 118 -0.64 -9.27 -24.01
N ARG A 119 0.52 -9.91 -23.86
CA ARG A 119 1.15 -10.80 -24.86
C ARG A 119 1.72 -12.01 -24.15
N ASP A 120 1.55 -13.21 -24.70
CA ASP A 120 2.02 -14.47 -24.11
C ASP A 120 1.67 -14.61 -22.62
N ASP A 121 0.41 -14.29 -22.31
CA ASP A 121 -0.18 -14.26 -20.96
C ASP A 121 0.44 -13.26 -19.97
N ASN A 122 1.37 -12.41 -20.38
CA ASN A 122 2.05 -11.46 -19.51
C ASN A 122 2.06 -10.03 -20.08
N TRP A 123 2.70 -9.12 -19.37
CA TRP A 123 3.00 -7.79 -19.86
C TRP A 123 4.52 -7.56 -19.86
N ASN A 124 5.06 -7.27 -21.06
CA ASN A 124 6.47 -6.94 -21.31
C ASN A 124 7.50 -7.98 -20.81
N ASN A 125 7.10 -9.24 -20.64
CA ASN A 125 7.91 -10.29 -20.00
C ASN A 125 8.52 -9.83 -18.67
N SER A 126 7.74 -9.05 -17.90
CA SER A 126 8.19 -8.35 -16.70
C SER A 126 7.25 -8.68 -15.55
N GLU A 127 7.82 -9.15 -14.44
CA GLU A 127 7.09 -9.51 -13.24
C GLU A 127 6.44 -8.29 -12.58
N ILE A 128 7.08 -7.12 -12.69
CA ILE A 128 6.56 -5.87 -12.13
C ILE A 128 5.38 -5.36 -12.96
N ASP A 129 5.55 -5.29 -14.28
CA ASP A 129 4.50 -4.83 -15.21
C ASP A 129 3.28 -5.77 -15.15
N THR A 130 3.52 -7.08 -15.15
CA THR A 130 2.46 -8.10 -15.04
C THR A 130 1.74 -8.00 -13.69
N ALA A 131 2.46 -7.86 -12.58
CA ALA A 131 1.82 -7.72 -11.27
C ALA A 131 0.94 -6.46 -11.20
N TYR A 132 1.43 -5.30 -11.65
CA TYR A 132 0.63 -4.08 -11.65
C TYR A 132 -0.57 -4.15 -12.58
N ALA A 133 -0.44 -4.71 -13.79
CA ALA A 133 -1.56 -4.91 -14.69
C ALA A 133 -2.64 -5.80 -14.07
N LEU A 134 -2.24 -6.91 -13.44
CA LEU A 134 -3.16 -7.81 -12.75
C LEU A 134 -3.84 -7.16 -11.54
N MET A 135 -3.14 -6.32 -10.77
CA MET A 135 -3.78 -5.53 -9.72
C MET A 135 -4.84 -4.59 -10.31
N ALA A 136 -4.50 -3.84 -11.36
CA ALA A 136 -5.43 -2.92 -12.00
C ALA A 136 -6.70 -3.62 -12.52
N LEU A 137 -6.53 -4.74 -13.23
CA LEU A 137 -7.66 -5.54 -13.70
C LEU A 137 -8.49 -6.08 -12.53
N GLY A 138 -7.83 -6.53 -11.47
CA GLY A 138 -8.47 -7.13 -10.30
C GLY A 138 -9.31 -6.14 -9.50
N GLU A 139 -8.81 -4.92 -9.30
CA GLU A 139 -9.55 -3.81 -8.71
C GLU A 139 -10.80 -3.48 -9.54
N CYS A 140 -10.68 -3.52 -10.87
CA CYS A 140 -11.81 -3.40 -11.80
C CYS A 140 -12.69 -4.67 -11.90
N ARG A 141 -12.50 -5.65 -11.02
CA ARG A 141 -13.24 -6.93 -10.98
C ARG A 141 -13.11 -7.78 -12.25
N ILE A 142 -12.03 -7.60 -13.01
CA ILE A 142 -11.70 -8.40 -14.18
C ILE A 142 -10.69 -9.47 -13.78
N LYS A 143 -11.11 -10.73 -13.88
CA LYS A 143 -10.24 -11.88 -13.63
C LYS A 143 -9.31 -12.10 -14.82
N ASN A 144 -8.05 -12.39 -14.54
CA ASN A 144 -7.08 -12.80 -15.56
C ASN A 144 -6.25 -13.97 -15.01
N GLU A 145 -6.78 -15.17 -15.18
CA GLU A 145 -6.15 -16.37 -14.63
C GLU A 145 -4.84 -16.70 -15.34
N ASN A 146 -4.76 -16.47 -16.65
CA ASN A 146 -3.58 -16.71 -17.45
C ASN A 146 -2.37 -15.92 -16.93
N GLY A 147 -2.52 -14.60 -16.71
CA GLY A 147 -1.43 -13.79 -16.16
C GLY A 147 -1.07 -14.14 -14.72
N CYS A 148 -2.05 -14.55 -13.92
CA CYS A 148 -1.76 -15.07 -12.58
C CYS A 148 -0.93 -16.36 -12.63
N ASN A 149 -1.32 -17.31 -13.48
CA ASN A 149 -0.59 -18.56 -13.68
C ASN A 149 0.81 -18.31 -14.25
N TRP A 150 0.96 -17.31 -15.12
CA TRP A 150 2.26 -16.89 -15.62
C TRP A 150 3.18 -16.42 -14.48
N LEU A 151 2.68 -15.57 -13.57
CA LEU A 151 3.46 -15.15 -12.39
C LEU A 151 3.86 -16.34 -11.51
N VAL A 152 2.94 -17.26 -11.23
CA VAL A 152 3.21 -18.43 -10.39
C VAL A 152 4.24 -19.36 -11.04
N SER A 153 4.09 -19.63 -12.34
CA SER A 153 4.93 -20.61 -13.06
C SER A 153 6.34 -20.10 -13.32
N ASN A 154 6.52 -18.79 -13.46
CA ASN A 154 7.83 -18.18 -13.73
C ASN A 154 8.53 -17.66 -12.47
N TYR A 155 7.88 -17.71 -11.30
CA TYR A 155 8.50 -17.26 -10.07
C TYR A 155 9.72 -18.13 -9.71
N GLY A 156 10.87 -17.49 -9.52
CA GLY A 156 12.11 -18.16 -9.13
C GLY A 156 13.12 -17.20 -8.50
N LYS A 157 14.34 -17.69 -8.24
CA LYS A 157 15.40 -16.95 -7.53
C LYS A 157 15.67 -15.54 -8.07
N LYS A 158 15.55 -15.33 -9.39
CA LYS A 158 15.74 -14.02 -10.03
C LYS A 158 14.73 -12.97 -9.53
N TRP A 159 13.53 -13.37 -9.13
CA TRP A 159 12.46 -12.51 -8.66
C TRP A 159 12.36 -12.43 -7.12
N GLU A 160 13.23 -13.16 -6.40
CA GLU A 160 13.25 -13.20 -4.94
C GLU A 160 13.81 -11.90 -4.35
N HIS A 161 12.96 -10.87 -4.36
CA HIS A 161 13.18 -9.60 -3.68
C HIS A 161 11.91 -9.25 -2.89
N PRO A 162 12.00 -8.69 -1.66
CA PRO A 162 10.82 -8.40 -0.84
C PRO A 162 9.79 -7.52 -1.55
N GLY A 163 10.23 -6.49 -2.28
CA GLY A 163 9.33 -5.60 -3.03
C GLY A 163 8.59 -6.34 -4.16
N THR A 164 9.31 -7.11 -4.98
CA THR A 164 8.75 -7.85 -6.12
C THR A 164 7.79 -8.94 -5.66
N THR A 165 8.19 -9.71 -4.65
CA THR A 165 7.38 -10.78 -4.07
C THR A 165 6.09 -10.23 -3.47
N SER A 166 6.16 -9.05 -2.82
CA SER A 166 4.98 -8.38 -2.29
C SER A 166 4.01 -7.95 -3.37
N LEU A 167 4.50 -7.43 -4.50
CA LEU A 167 3.64 -7.08 -5.63
C LEU A 167 2.93 -8.32 -6.19
N ILE A 168 3.63 -9.43 -6.35
CA ILE A 168 3.03 -10.68 -6.85
C ILE A 168 1.98 -11.21 -5.88
N ILE A 169 2.26 -11.25 -4.58
CA ILE A 169 1.28 -11.64 -3.55
C ILE A 169 0.03 -10.76 -3.61
N THR A 170 0.19 -9.44 -3.70
CA THR A 170 -0.91 -8.49 -3.78
C THR A 170 -1.75 -8.73 -5.04
N ALA A 171 -1.11 -8.86 -6.20
CA ALA A 171 -1.80 -9.12 -7.47
C ALA A 171 -2.64 -10.41 -7.42
N LEU A 172 -2.02 -11.52 -6.98
CA LEU A 172 -2.69 -12.81 -6.87
C LEU A 172 -3.81 -12.81 -5.80
N SER A 173 -3.64 -12.08 -4.71
CA SER A 173 -4.66 -11.96 -3.65
C SER A 173 -5.91 -11.22 -4.14
N ILE A 174 -5.73 -10.12 -4.87
CA ILE A 174 -6.84 -9.35 -5.48
C ILE A 174 -7.51 -10.20 -6.57
N GLN A 175 -6.73 -10.92 -7.37
CA GLN A 175 -7.23 -11.74 -8.47
C GLN A 175 -7.98 -12.98 -7.98
N ASN A 176 -7.38 -13.85 -7.17
CA ASN A 176 -8.07 -15.02 -6.61
C ASN A 176 -7.27 -15.61 -5.44
N LYS A 177 -7.45 -15.02 -4.25
CA LYS A 177 -6.77 -15.48 -3.03
C LYS A 177 -6.91 -16.98 -2.77
N GLU A 178 -8.09 -17.55 -2.97
CA GLU A 178 -8.35 -18.96 -2.65
C GLU A 178 -7.62 -19.91 -3.59
N LYS A 179 -7.66 -19.63 -4.90
CA LYS A 179 -6.96 -20.44 -5.91
C LYS A 179 -5.45 -20.49 -5.67
N TYR A 180 -4.85 -19.37 -5.27
CA TYR A 180 -3.40 -19.26 -5.11
C TYR A 180 -2.91 -19.40 -3.66
N ARG A 181 -3.79 -19.84 -2.73
CA ARG A 181 -3.52 -19.86 -1.29
C ARG A 181 -2.17 -20.52 -0.92
N GLY A 182 -1.83 -21.64 -1.56
CA GLY A 182 -0.57 -22.35 -1.32
C GLY A 182 0.66 -21.50 -1.67
N PHE A 183 0.67 -20.87 -2.84
CA PHE A 183 1.73 -19.95 -3.26
C PHE A 183 1.81 -18.74 -2.33
N LEU A 184 0.67 -18.12 -2.02
CA LEU A 184 0.58 -16.94 -1.15
C LEU A 184 1.14 -17.23 0.24
N SER A 185 0.76 -18.34 0.86
CA SER A 185 1.24 -18.74 2.17
C SER A 185 2.75 -19.00 2.16
N ASN A 186 3.24 -19.73 1.16
CA ASN A 186 4.66 -20.04 1.03
C ASN A 186 5.52 -18.77 0.86
N ARG A 187 5.07 -17.83 0.02
CA ARG A 187 5.80 -16.57 -0.22
C ARG A 187 5.66 -15.58 0.93
N ALA A 188 4.54 -15.57 1.65
CA ALA A 188 4.39 -14.79 2.89
C ALA A 188 5.38 -15.26 3.97
N SER A 189 5.54 -16.57 4.17
CA SER A 189 6.55 -17.12 5.08
C SER A 189 7.97 -16.74 4.66
N TRP A 190 8.27 -16.75 3.35
CA TRP A 190 9.56 -16.28 2.86
C TRP A 190 9.77 -14.78 3.19
N LEU A 191 8.77 -13.92 2.97
CA LEU A 191 8.86 -12.50 3.33
C LEU A 191 9.15 -12.28 4.82
N LEU A 192 8.46 -13.00 5.70
CA LEU A 192 8.70 -12.96 7.14
C LEU A 192 10.13 -13.38 7.50
N SER A 193 10.70 -14.38 6.82
CA SER A 193 12.09 -14.81 7.03
C SER A 193 13.14 -13.76 6.62
N LYS A 194 12.74 -12.72 5.86
CA LYS A 194 13.60 -11.61 5.41
C LYS A 194 13.43 -10.34 6.25
N LYS A 195 12.60 -10.40 7.29
CA LYS A 195 12.39 -9.28 8.21
C LYS A 195 13.67 -9.02 9.01
N GLU A 196 14.03 -7.75 9.13
CA GLU A 196 15.13 -7.26 9.94
C GLU A 196 14.56 -6.75 11.28
N ASP A 197 15.02 -5.59 11.78
CA ASP A 197 14.57 -4.98 13.03
C ASP A 197 13.15 -4.41 12.92
N GLY A 198 12.15 -5.29 12.86
CA GLY A 198 10.73 -4.93 12.77
C GLY A 198 10.27 -4.57 11.35
N GLY A 199 11.16 -4.07 10.49
CA GLY A 199 10.87 -3.74 9.09
C GLY A 199 11.72 -4.52 8.09
N TRP A 200 11.74 -4.00 6.86
CA TRP A 200 12.66 -4.35 5.78
C TRP A 200 13.49 -3.11 5.45
N THR A 201 14.56 -3.28 4.68
CA THR A 201 15.60 -2.27 4.37
C THR A 201 15.08 -0.84 4.15
N TYR A 202 13.93 -0.67 3.47
CA TYR A 202 13.33 0.64 3.21
C TYR A 202 11.89 0.72 3.74
N ILE A 203 11.44 1.92 4.15
CA ILE A 203 10.05 2.17 4.60
C ILE A 203 9.04 1.81 3.49
N ALA A 204 9.30 2.21 2.25
CA ALA A 204 8.43 1.87 1.11
C ALA A 204 8.33 0.35 0.92
N THR A 205 9.45 -0.38 0.94
CA THR A 205 9.46 -1.84 0.82
C THR A 205 8.74 -2.50 2.00
N SER A 206 8.98 -2.02 3.22
CA SER A 206 8.31 -2.51 4.42
C SER A 206 6.79 -2.41 4.31
N ASN A 207 6.29 -1.28 3.82
CA ASN A 207 4.86 -1.11 3.59
C ASN A 207 4.29 -2.08 2.55
N LEU A 208 4.97 -2.26 1.41
CA LEU A 208 4.54 -3.24 0.41
C LEU A 208 4.46 -4.64 1.01
N VAL A 209 5.45 -5.03 1.81
CA VAL A 209 5.48 -6.34 2.48
C VAL A 209 4.34 -6.46 3.49
N ILE A 210 4.13 -5.48 4.36
CA ILE A 210 3.05 -5.52 5.35
C ILE A 210 1.68 -5.64 4.65
N GLN A 211 1.43 -4.86 3.60
CA GLN A 211 0.19 -4.93 2.82
C GLN A 211 -0.01 -6.33 2.21
N ALA A 212 1.05 -6.89 1.60
CA ALA A 212 1.03 -8.24 1.04
C ALA A 212 0.76 -9.31 2.11
N LEU A 213 1.37 -9.21 3.29
CA LEU A 213 1.15 -10.14 4.41
C LEU A 213 -0.30 -10.08 4.92
N ILE A 214 -0.88 -8.88 5.03
CA ILE A 214 -2.30 -8.70 5.38
C ILE A 214 -3.20 -9.39 4.35
N LEU A 215 -2.97 -9.15 3.06
CA LEU A 215 -3.75 -9.72 1.97
C LEU A 215 -3.62 -11.25 1.89
N ALA A 216 -2.42 -11.79 2.11
CA ALA A 216 -2.16 -13.22 2.17
C ALA A 216 -2.88 -13.91 3.36
N GLY A 217 -3.41 -13.14 4.32
CA GLY A 217 -4.09 -13.68 5.49
C GLY A 217 -3.15 -14.08 6.63
N THR A 218 -1.95 -13.51 6.66
CA THR A 218 -0.99 -13.71 7.76
C THR A 218 -1.61 -13.32 9.10
N LYS A 219 -1.21 -14.01 10.17
CA LYS A 219 -1.72 -13.74 11.52
C LYS A 219 -1.30 -12.35 12.00
N GLU A 220 -2.11 -11.79 12.89
CA GLU A 220 -1.87 -10.45 13.45
C GLU A 220 -0.55 -10.37 14.23
N GLU A 221 -0.23 -11.42 14.99
CA GLU A 221 0.98 -11.53 15.82
C GLU A 221 2.28 -11.35 15.00
N ASP A 222 2.30 -11.82 13.76
CA ASP A 222 3.46 -11.71 12.87
C ASP A 222 3.60 -10.31 12.24
N ILE A 223 2.48 -9.60 12.07
CA ILE A 223 2.40 -8.27 11.45
C ILE A 223 2.61 -7.16 12.48
N THR A 224 2.09 -7.33 13.69
CA THR A 224 2.10 -6.35 14.80
C THR A 224 3.45 -5.67 15.02
N PRO A 225 4.60 -6.39 15.09
CA PRO A 225 5.88 -5.74 15.32
C PRO A 225 6.26 -4.78 14.18
N SER A 226 5.85 -5.07 12.94
CA SER A 226 6.12 -4.23 11.78
C SER A 226 5.26 -2.97 11.75
N ILE A 227 4.04 -3.03 12.28
CA ILE A 227 3.21 -1.83 12.47
C ILE A 227 3.80 -0.93 13.55
N LYS A 228 4.27 -1.48 14.68
CA LYS A 228 4.96 -0.70 15.72
C LYS A 228 6.21 -0.02 15.18
N TRP A 229 7.03 -0.77 14.45
CA TRP A 229 8.19 -0.23 13.75
C TRP A 229 7.80 0.92 12.82
N LEU A 230 6.75 0.73 12.01
CA LEU A 230 6.29 1.75 11.07
C LEU A 230 5.84 3.03 11.78
N LEU A 231 5.07 2.93 12.86
CA LEU A 231 4.66 4.09 13.67
C LEU A 231 5.89 4.84 14.23
N GLY A 232 6.91 4.11 14.70
CA GLY A 232 8.17 4.70 15.18
C GLY A 232 9.05 5.33 14.10
N LYS A 233 8.73 5.16 12.81
CA LYS A 233 9.43 5.82 11.68
C LYS A 233 8.77 7.11 11.22
N GLN A 234 7.63 7.51 11.79
CA GLN A 234 6.99 8.78 11.46
C GLN A 234 7.86 9.95 11.93
N GLN A 235 8.10 10.92 11.05
CA GLN A 235 8.89 12.12 11.35
C GLN A 235 8.04 13.16 12.11
N GLU A 236 8.69 14.17 12.68
CA GLU A 236 8.04 15.27 13.41
C GLU A 236 7.02 16.03 12.53
N ASN A 237 7.32 16.20 11.25
CA ASN A 237 6.42 16.82 10.26
C ASN A 237 5.20 15.95 9.88
N GLY A 238 5.07 14.74 10.46
CA GLY A 238 3.97 13.82 10.20
C GLY A 238 4.18 12.89 9.00
N SER A 239 5.21 13.11 8.19
CA SER A 239 5.52 12.26 7.04
C SER A 239 6.27 10.98 7.45
N TRP A 240 6.33 10.02 6.53
CA TRP A 240 7.29 8.93 6.56
C TRP A 240 8.37 9.16 5.51
N LYS A 241 9.09 10.30 5.59
CA LYS A 241 10.19 10.73 4.70
C LYS A 241 9.76 11.39 3.39
N ASP A 242 8.97 10.71 2.57
CA ASP A 242 8.60 11.18 1.22
C ASP A 242 7.15 10.82 0.87
N ILE A 243 6.65 11.31 -0.27
CA ILE A 243 5.26 11.10 -0.71
C ILE A 243 4.95 9.61 -0.84
N ILE A 244 5.83 8.82 -1.46
CA ILE A 244 5.62 7.39 -1.67
C ILE A 244 5.55 6.64 -0.34
N SER A 245 6.52 6.86 0.54
CA SER A 245 6.61 6.19 1.82
C SER A 245 5.45 6.62 2.73
N THR A 246 5.04 7.89 2.70
CA THR A 246 3.90 8.41 3.47
C THR A 246 2.58 7.82 2.99
N THR A 247 2.30 7.87 1.69
CA THR A 247 1.07 7.31 1.12
C THR A 247 0.96 5.80 1.34
N LEU A 248 2.06 5.06 1.16
CA LEU A 248 2.11 3.63 1.46
C LEU A 248 1.87 3.36 2.95
N SER A 249 2.42 4.17 3.85
CA SER A 249 2.20 4.05 5.29
C SER A 249 0.74 4.27 5.66
N LEU A 250 0.10 5.30 5.10
CA LEU A 250 -1.33 5.56 5.30
C LEU A 250 -2.20 4.39 4.83
N ILE A 251 -1.91 3.82 3.65
CA ILE A 251 -2.63 2.65 3.14
C ILE A 251 -2.43 1.43 4.06
N THR A 252 -1.19 1.16 4.47
CA THR A 252 -0.85 0.06 5.37
C THR A 252 -1.58 0.16 6.70
N LEU A 253 -1.57 1.34 7.32
CA LEU A 253 -2.24 1.58 8.60
C LEU A 253 -3.75 1.38 8.47
N LYS A 254 -4.36 1.83 7.38
CA LYS A 254 -5.79 1.59 7.13
C LYS A 254 -6.11 0.11 6.95
N MET A 255 -5.33 -0.60 6.13
CA MET A 255 -5.50 -2.05 5.95
C MET A 255 -5.35 -2.82 7.27
N TYR A 256 -4.43 -2.40 8.13
CA TYR A 256 -4.23 -3.03 9.43
C TYR A 256 -5.41 -2.75 10.38
N LEU A 257 -5.92 -1.52 10.44
CA LEU A 257 -7.14 -1.19 11.20
C LEU A 257 -8.34 -2.00 10.74
N ASP A 258 -8.54 -2.14 9.43
CA ASP A 258 -9.65 -2.91 8.87
C ASP A 258 -9.52 -4.40 9.22
N LYS A 259 -8.29 -4.93 9.25
CA LYS A 259 -8.02 -6.29 9.74
C LYS A 259 -8.41 -6.44 11.22
N LEU A 260 -8.01 -5.52 12.10
CA LEU A 260 -8.37 -5.56 13.52
C LEU A 260 -9.90 -5.52 13.71
N ASN A 261 -10.57 -4.65 12.97
CA ASN A 261 -12.04 -4.52 13.01
C ASN A 261 -12.77 -5.75 12.45
N SER A 262 -12.14 -6.52 11.56
CA SER A 262 -12.71 -7.77 11.04
C SER A 262 -12.63 -8.93 12.04
N ILE A 263 -11.63 -8.90 12.94
CA ILE A 263 -11.45 -9.90 13.99
C ILE A 263 -12.43 -9.63 15.14
N SER A 264 -12.63 -8.36 15.53
CA SER A 264 -13.54 -8.01 16.61
C SER A 264 -15.02 -8.27 16.32
N LYS A 265 -15.38 -8.48 15.05
CA LYS A 265 -16.74 -8.81 14.59
C LYS A 265 -17.02 -10.32 14.50
N LYS A 266 -16.02 -11.17 14.74
CA LYS A 266 -16.15 -12.63 14.78
C LYS A 266 -16.14 -13.11 16.22
#